data_AF-A0A257R383-F1
#
_entry.id   AF-A0A257R383-F1
#
_cell.length_a   1.000
_cell.length_b   1.000
_cell.length_c   1.000
_cell.angle_alpha   90.00
_cell.angle_beta   90.00
_cell.angle_gamma   90.00
#
_symmetry.space_group_name_H-M   'P 1'
#
loop_
_entity.id
_entity.type
_entity.pdbx_description
1 polymer ?
#
loop_
_entity_poly.entity_id
_entity_poly.type
_entity_poly.pdbx_seq_one_letter_code
_entity_poly.pdbx_strand_id
1 'polypeptide(L)'
;MKSSSGPKQQIFSHLAEIAAALAHPHRIEILELIAQGERSVEDLAERIGLSLSNTSRHLQVLRRARLAAPRREGKNMFYSLVSETEVVTLLGSLGRVGERNIAEIDQVVQAYFRARDALEPVSRLVLLERLREGSVTLLDVRPPEEFAQGHLPGALNVTLDHLDAMLDSLAARSPIVAYCRGPYCVLSFEAVARLRTRGIEAMRLEEGYPEWRAAGLPVET
;
A
#
# COMPACT_ATOMS: atom_id res chain seq x y z
N MET A 1 32.62 -35.91 -0.27
CA MET A 1 32.72 -34.70 0.60
C MET A 1 31.85 -33.60 0.02
N LYS A 2 30.70 -33.31 0.62
CA LYS A 2 29.93 -32.10 0.25
C LYS A 2 30.73 -30.92 0.80
N SER A 3 31.23 -30.07 -0.09
CA SER A 3 31.77 -28.76 0.27
C SER A 3 30.75 -28.07 1.20
N SER A 4 31.11 -27.87 2.47
CA SER A 4 30.31 -27.03 3.35
C SER A 4 30.26 -25.66 2.71
N SER A 5 29.08 -25.22 2.28
CA SER A 5 28.90 -23.92 1.67
C SER A 5 29.49 -22.85 2.59
N GLY A 6 30.41 -22.02 2.08
CA GLY A 6 31.02 -20.97 2.88
C GLY A 6 29.96 -19.99 3.42
N PRO A 7 30.25 -19.18 4.46
CA PRO A 7 29.28 -18.30 5.09
C PRO A 7 28.48 -17.42 4.11
N LYS A 8 29.14 -16.89 3.08
CA LYS A 8 28.51 -16.11 2.00
C LYS A 8 27.42 -16.87 1.26
N GLN A 9 27.67 -18.15 0.93
CA GLN A 9 26.71 -18.98 0.20
C GLN A 9 25.51 -19.32 1.09
N GLN A 10 25.71 -19.53 2.39
CA GLN A 10 24.61 -19.73 3.34
C GLN A 10 23.72 -18.49 3.44
N ILE A 11 24.32 -17.29 3.55
CA ILE A 11 23.59 -16.02 3.54
C ILE A 11 22.76 -15.89 2.25
N PHE A 12 23.36 -16.14 1.08
CA PHE A 12 22.66 -16.02 -0.20
C PHE A 12 21.55 -17.06 -0.37
N SER A 13 21.70 -18.27 0.16
CA SER A 13 20.60 -19.24 0.19
C SER A 13 19.39 -18.72 0.97
N HIS A 14 19.60 -18.10 2.13
CA HIS A 14 18.50 -17.52 2.91
C HIS A 14 17.86 -16.30 2.23
N LEU A 15 18.66 -15.44 1.59
CA LEU A 15 18.10 -14.34 0.79
C LEU A 15 17.28 -14.87 -0.40
N ALA A 16 17.73 -15.96 -1.03
CA ALA A 16 16.98 -16.60 -2.11
C ALA A 16 15.65 -17.21 -1.63
N GLU A 17 15.58 -17.73 -0.40
CA GLU A 17 14.32 -18.21 0.20
C GLU A 17 13.30 -17.07 0.36
N ILE A 18 13.74 -15.88 0.79
CA ILE A 18 12.89 -14.69 0.86
C ILE A 18 12.42 -14.28 -0.53
N ALA A 19 13.34 -14.20 -1.49
CA ALA A 19 13.00 -13.84 -2.87
C ALA A 19 12.00 -14.84 -3.50
N ALA A 20 12.20 -16.15 -3.27
CA ALA A 20 11.29 -17.20 -3.74
C ALA A 20 9.90 -17.06 -3.11
N ALA A 21 9.81 -16.65 -1.84
CA ALA A 21 8.54 -16.36 -1.20
C ALA A 21 7.83 -15.13 -1.79
N LEU A 22 8.53 -14.20 -2.44
CA LEU A 22 7.89 -13.08 -3.16
C LEU A 22 7.50 -13.42 -4.60
N ALA A 23 8.07 -14.46 -5.19
CA ALA A 23 7.85 -14.84 -6.59
C ALA A 23 6.47 -15.48 -6.86
N HIS A 24 5.37 -14.80 -6.46
CA HIS A 24 4.00 -15.16 -6.78
C HIS A 24 3.06 -13.97 -6.57
N PRO A 25 2.15 -13.66 -7.52
CA PRO A 25 1.31 -12.46 -7.47
C PRO A 25 0.48 -12.35 -6.17
N HIS A 26 -0.27 -13.40 -5.81
CA HIS A 26 -1.08 -13.36 -4.57
C HIS A 26 -0.26 -13.22 -3.28
N ARG A 27 1.04 -13.58 -3.27
CA ARG A 27 1.87 -13.38 -2.07
C ARG A 27 2.28 -11.92 -1.93
N ILE A 28 2.56 -11.24 -3.05
CA ILE A 28 2.77 -9.80 -3.07
C ILE A 28 1.47 -9.09 -2.63
N GLU A 29 0.34 -9.48 -3.20
CA GLU A 29 -0.98 -8.92 -2.88
C GLU A 29 -1.37 -9.09 -1.40
N ILE A 30 -1.11 -10.26 -0.81
CA ILE A 30 -1.30 -10.48 0.64
C ILE A 30 -0.42 -9.53 1.46
N LEU A 31 0.86 -9.35 1.10
CA LEU A 31 1.75 -8.44 1.81
C LEU A 31 1.29 -6.99 1.70
N GLU A 32 0.84 -6.54 0.53
CA GLU A 32 0.24 -5.22 0.30
C GLU A 32 -1.01 -4.99 1.17
N LEU A 33 -1.85 -6.02 1.32
CA LEU A 33 -3.06 -5.94 2.15
C LEU A 33 -2.74 -5.85 3.64
N ILE A 34 -1.83 -6.70 4.15
CA ILE A 34 -1.45 -6.68 5.58
C ILE A 34 -0.51 -5.51 5.92
N ALA A 35 0.06 -4.84 4.92
CA ALA A 35 0.74 -3.56 5.09
C ALA A 35 -0.24 -2.44 5.52
N GLN A 36 -1.52 -2.55 5.16
CA GLN A 36 -2.54 -1.56 5.57
C GLN A 36 -2.98 -1.71 7.02
N GLY A 37 -2.73 -2.85 7.64
CA GLY A 37 -3.29 -3.22 8.93
C GLY A 37 -3.37 -4.74 9.07
N GLU A 38 -3.60 -5.21 10.28
CA GLU A 38 -3.68 -6.64 10.56
C GLU A 38 -4.97 -7.24 9.97
N ARG A 39 -4.89 -8.43 9.37
CA ARG A 39 -6.05 -9.07 8.70
C ARG A 39 -6.18 -10.54 9.03
N SER A 40 -7.41 -11.02 9.06
CA SER A 40 -7.67 -12.45 9.20
C SER A 40 -7.44 -13.20 7.89
N VAL A 41 -7.29 -14.52 7.99
CA VAL A 41 -7.22 -15.40 6.80
C VAL A 41 -8.48 -15.28 5.93
N GLU A 42 -9.63 -15.13 6.57
CA GLU A 42 -10.94 -14.98 5.92
C GLU A 42 -11.03 -13.68 5.12
N ASP A 43 -10.68 -12.53 5.72
CA ASP A 43 -10.67 -11.23 5.04
C ASP A 43 -9.68 -11.23 3.86
N LEU A 44 -8.49 -11.82 4.06
CA LEU A 44 -7.50 -11.95 2.99
C LEU A 44 -8.03 -12.80 1.83
N ALA A 45 -8.65 -13.95 2.13
CA ALA A 45 -9.18 -14.86 1.12
C ALA A 45 -10.30 -14.21 0.29
N GLU A 46 -11.19 -13.46 0.94
CA GLU A 46 -12.26 -12.72 0.29
C GLU A 46 -11.70 -11.64 -0.65
N ARG A 47 -10.78 -10.80 -0.18
CA ARG A 47 -10.21 -9.68 -0.96
C ARG A 47 -9.43 -10.12 -2.18
N ILE A 48 -8.65 -11.20 -2.06
CA ILE A 48 -7.81 -11.72 -3.16
C ILE A 48 -8.55 -12.73 -4.05
N GLY A 49 -9.81 -13.07 -3.73
CA GLY A 49 -10.63 -14.00 -4.50
C GLY A 49 -10.12 -15.45 -4.47
N LEU A 50 -9.53 -15.90 -3.36
CA LEU A 50 -9.01 -17.26 -3.18
C LEU A 50 -9.79 -18.05 -2.13
N SER A 51 -9.66 -19.38 -2.16
CA SER A 51 -10.16 -20.22 -1.07
C SER A 51 -9.33 -20.06 0.20
N LEU A 52 -9.94 -20.26 1.38
CA LEU A 52 -9.24 -20.26 2.67
C LEU A 52 -8.01 -21.18 2.69
N SER A 53 -8.09 -22.34 2.02
CA SER A 53 -7.00 -23.32 1.95
C SER A 53 -5.83 -22.83 1.11
N ASN A 54 -6.09 -22.18 -0.03
CA ASN A 54 -5.04 -21.58 -0.86
C ASN A 54 -4.41 -20.37 -0.17
N THR A 55 -5.23 -19.49 0.42
CA THR A 55 -4.76 -18.34 1.19
C THR A 55 -3.88 -18.77 2.35
N SER A 56 -4.31 -19.78 3.12
CA SER A 56 -3.51 -20.36 4.21
C SER A 56 -2.17 -20.93 3.72
N ARG A 57 -2.13 -21.52 2.52
CA ARG A 57 -0.88 -22.03 1.91
C ARG A 57 0.07 -20.88 1.56
N HIS A 58 -0.43 -19.79 0.98
CA HIS A 58 0.36 -18.59 0.70
C HIS A 58 0.93 -17.98 2.00
N LEU A 59 0.09 -17.82 3.02
CA LEU A 59 0.51 -17.32 4.33
C LEU A 59 1.52 -18.23 5.02
N GLN A 60 1.43 -19.55 4.86
CA GLN A 60 2.44 -20.47 5.38
C GLN A 60 3.80 -20.27 4.71
N VAL A 61 3.84 -20.03 3.39
CA VAL A 61 5.07 -19.71 2.66
C VAL A 61 5.66 -18.38 3.16
N LEU A 62 4.85 -17.33 3.24
CA LEU A 62 5.27 -16.02 3.74
C LEU A 62 5.78 -16.09 5.19
N ARG A 63 5.12 -16.86 6.05
CA ARG A 63 5.55 -17.08 7.44
C ARG A 63 6.88 -17.82 7.52
N ARG A 64 7.09 -18.86 6.71
CA ARG A 64 8.37 -19.60 6.67
C ARG A 64 9.52 -18.70 6.23
N ALA A 65 9.26 -17.79 5.30
CA ALA A 65 10.19 -16.76 4.86
C ALA A 65 10.29 -15.54 5.79
N ARG A 66 9.58 -15.55 6.94
CA ARG A 66 9.55 -14.46 7.93
C ARG A 66 9.11 -13.11 7.35
N LEU A 67 8.15 -13.12 6.42
CA LEU A 67 7.53 -11.91 5.87
C LEU A 67 6.19 -11.59 6.52
N ALA A 68 5.52 -12.59 7.11
CA ALA A 68 4.22 -12.43 7.78
C ALA A 68 4.22 -13.07 9.16
N ALA A 69 3.74 -12.33 10.16
CA ALA A 69 3.64 -12.75 11.56
C ALA A 69 2.20 -13.18 11.87
N PRO A 70 1.98 -14.41 12.38
CA PRO A 70 0.65 -14.83 12.81
C PRO A 70 0.34 -14.35 14.25
N ARG A 71 -0.90 -13.91 14.48
CA ARG A 71 -1.47 -13.67 15.81
C ARG A 71 -2.80 -14.41 15.91
N ARG A 72 -3.02 -15.14 16.99
CA ARG A 72 -4.29 -15.85 17.21
C ARG A 72 -5.18 -15.06 18.15
N GLU A 73 -6.44 -14.88 17.76
CA GLU A 73 -7.46 -14.26 18.59
C GLU A 73 -8.74 -15.10 18.52
N GLY A 74 -9.01 -15.80 19.63
CA GLY A 74 -10.05 -16.82 19.68
C GLY A 74 -9.87 -17.91 18.63
N LYS A 75 -10.84 -18.01 17.72
CA LYS A 75 -10.83 -18.99 16.62
C LYS A 75 -10.12 -18.47 15.36
N ASN A 76 -9.88 -17.17 15.28
CA ASN A 76 -9.38 -16.53 14.08
C ASN A 76 -7.85 -16.41 14.12
N MET A 77 -7.21 -16.51 12.96
CA MET A 77 -5.79 -16.24 12.78
C MET A 77 -5.62 -14.94 12.00
N PHE A 78 -4.92 -13.99 12.59
CA PHE A 78 -4.61 -12.69 12.04
C PHE A 78 -3.14 -12.65 11.60
N TYR A 79 -2.84 -11.79 10.63
CA TYR A 79 -1.51 -11.62 10.08
C TYR A 79 -1.15 -10.15 9.92
N SER A 80 0.10 -9.83 10.27
CA SER A 80 0.76 -8.55 10.05
C SER A 80 2.14 -8.75 9.42
N LEU A 81 2.77 -7.67 8.96
CA LEU A 81 4.14 -7.73 8.45
C LEU A 81 5.15 -8.01 9.57
N VAL A 82 6.14 -8.85 9.29
CA VAL A 82 7.38 -8.93 10.09
C VAL A 82 8.31 -7.82 9.59
N SER A 83 9.00 -7.10 10.48
CA SER A 83 9.99 -6.08 10.08
C SER A 83 9.41 -5.15 9.01
N GLU A 84 8.31 -4.50 9.38
CA GLU A 84 7.44 -3.79 8.44
C GLU A 84 8.19 -2.82 7.53
N THR A 85 9.05 -1.97 8.10
CA THR A 85 9.84 -0.99 7.34
C THR A 85 10.66 -1.68 6.25
N GLU A 86 11.34 -2.77 6.57
CA GLU A 86 12.16 -3.52 5.60
C GLU A 86 11.30 -4.18 4.53
N VAL A 87 10.16 -4.77 4.88
CA VAL A 87 9.28 -5.45 3.91
C VAL A 87 8.60 -4.46 2.97
N VAL A 88 8.08 -3.34 3.48
CA VAL A 88 7.51 -2.26 2.66
C VAL A 88 8.58 -1.68 1.74
N THR A 89 9.79 -1.41 2.25
CA THR A 89 10.91 -0.92 1.44
C THR A 89 11.31 -1.90 0.33
N LEU A 90 11.28 -3.21 0.62
CA LEU A 90 11.56 -4.27 -0.35
C LEU A 90 10.51 -4.29 -1.47
N LEU A 91 9.22 -4.23 -1.13
CA LEU A 91 8.13 -4.20 -2.12
C LEU A 91 8.19 -2.94 -2.99
N GLY A 92 8.39 -1.77 -2.38
CA GLY A 92 8.57 -0.52 -3.12
C GLY A 92 9.81 -0.55 -4.03
N SER A 93 10.90 -1.18 -3.60
CA SER A 93 12.09 -1.37 -4.44
C SER A 93 11.84 -2.33 -5.61
N LEU A 94 11.11 -3.42 -5.37
CA LEU A 94 10.71 -4.36 -6.41
C LEU A 94 9.84 -3.66 -7.47
N GLY A 95 8.89 -2.83 -7.05
CA GLY A 95 8.06 -2.01 -7.94
C GLY A 95 8.88 -1.08 -8.83
N ARG A 96 9.78 -0.28 -8.24
CA ARG A 96 10.67 0.64 -9.00
C ARG A 96 11.56 -0.10 -10.00
N VAL A 97 12.10 -1.27 -9.62
CA VAL A 97 12.89 -2.09 -10.54
C VAL A 97 12.02 -2.64 -11.66
N GLY A 98 10.80 -3.08 -11.35
CA GLY A 98 9.81 -3.56 -12.31
C GLY A 98 9.45 -2.50 -13.34
N GLU A 99 9.06 -1.30 -12.90
CA GLU A 99 8.75 -0.16 -13.78
C GLU A 99 9.92 0.22 -14.70
N ARG A 100 11.15 0.19 -14.17
CA ARG A 100 12.34 0.53 -14.96
C ARG A 100 12.70 -0.54 -15.99
N ASN A 101 12.53 -1.82 -15.65
CA ASN A 101 13.08 -2.93 -16.44
C ASN A 101 12.03 -3.63 -17.31
N ILE A 102 10.74 -3.52 -16.98
CA ILE A 102 9.63 -4.21 -17.64
C ILE A 102 8.70 -3.15 -18.24
N ALA A 103 8.82 -2.94 -19.55
CA ALA A 103 8.04 -1.93 -20.26
C ALA A 103 6.53 -2.14 -20.12
N GLU A 104 6.09 -3.39 -20.00
CA GLU A 104 4.68 -3.74 -19.81
C GLU A 104 4.12 -3.22 -18.48
N ILE A 105 4.91 -3.20 -17.40
CA ILE A 105 4.48 -2.64 -16.12
C ILE A 105 4.28 -1.14 -16.27
N ASP A 106 5.26 -0.43 -16.84
CA ASP A 106 5.12 1.00 -17.11
C ASP A 106 3.90 1.25 -18.01
N GLN A 107 3.70 0.50 -19.09
CA GLN A 107 2.52 0.64 -19.95
C GLN A 107 1.19 0.44 -19.22
N VAL A 108 1.08 -0.57 -18.37
CA VAL A 108 -0.15 -0.80 -17.56
C VAL A 108 -0.38 0.38 -16.63
N VAL A 109 0.67 0.86 -15.96
CA VAL A 109 0.60 2.03 -15.07
C VAL A 109 0.20 3.27 -15.87
N GLN A 110 0.85 3.56 -17.01
CA GLN A 110 0.55 4.71 -17.87
C GLN A 110 -0.89 4.66 -18.41
N ALA A 111 -1.29 3.53 -19.01
CA ALA A 111 -2.59 3.39 -19.66
C ALA A 111 -3.74 3.50 -18.65
N TYR A 112 -3.56 2.94 -17.46
CA TYR A 112 -4.60 2.94 -16.45
C TYR A 112 -4.63 4.24 -15.64
N PHE A 113 -3.47 4.80 -15.30
CA PHE A 113 -3.36 5.91 -14.34
C PHE A 113 -3.09 7.28 -14.96
N ARG A 114 -2.18 7.41 -15.93
CA ARG A 114 -1.82 8.74 -16.49
C ARG A 114 -2.83 9.32 -17.46
N ALA A 115 -3.66 8.49 -18.10
CA ALA A 115 -4.80 8.99 -18.85
C ALA A 115 -5.83 9.75 -17.97
N ARG A 116 -5.79 9.51 -16.64
CA ARG A 116 -6.74 10.05 -15.66
C ARG A 116 -6.12 11.07 -14.70
N ASP A 117 -4.80 11.23 -14.71
CA ASP A 117 -4.08 12.14 -13.83
C ASP A 117 -3.00 12.93 -14.58
N ALA A 118 -3.29 14.21 -14.81
CA ALA A 118 -2.43 15.12 -15.57
C ALA A 118 -1.42 15.90 -14.69
N LEU A 119 -1.50 15.82 -13.35
CA LEU A 119 -0.54 16.51 -12.47
C LEU A 119 0.45 15.52 -11.87
N GLU A 120 1.65 16.00 -11.61
CA GLU A 120 2.65 15.23 -10.90
C GLU A 120 2.17 14.93 -9.46
N PRO A 121 2.42 13.70 -8.96
CA PRO A 121 2.12 13.37 -7.59
C PRO A 121 2.96 14.24 -6.64
N VAL A 122 2.39 14.54 -5.48
CA VAL A 122 3.06 15.28 -4.40
C VAL A 122 3.93 14.30 -3.63
N SER A 123 5.22 14.62 -3.48
CA SER A 123 6.12 13.83 -2.65
C SER A 123 5.79 14.00 -1.17
N ARG A 124 6.20 13.02 -0.36
CA ARG A 124 6.02 13.05 1.10
C ARG A 124 6.58 14.31 1.77
N LEU A 125 7.74 14.78 1.32
CA LEU A 125 8.37 15.99 1.86
C LEU A 125 7.53 17.24 1.61
N VAL A 126 7.02 17.39 0.38
CA VAL A 126 6.14 18.52 0.02
C VAL A 126 4.81 18.44 0.77
N LEU A 127 4.24 17.25 0.95
CA LEU A 127 3.02 17.09 1.74
C LEU A 127 3.23 17.53 3.20
N LEU A 128 4.35 17.14 3.83
CA LEU A 128 4.68 17.55 5.20
C LEU A 128 4.79 19.07 5.35
N GLU A 129 5.38 19.76 4.37
CA GLU A 129 5.46 21.22 4.37
C GLU A 129 4.06 21.85 4.32
N ARG A 130 3.22 21.40 3.38
CA ARG A 130 1.86 21.92 3.23
C ARG A 130 0.97 21.66 4.46
N LEU A 131 1.13 20.49 5.11
CA LEU A 131 0.41 20.18 6.34
C LEU A 131 0.79 21.12 7.49
N ARG A 132 2.08 21.46 7.63
CA ARG A 132 2.54 22.42 8.66
C ARG A 132 2.01 23.83 8.43
N GLU A 133 1.91 24.23 7.17
CA GLU A 133 1.37 25.54 6.79
C GLU A 133 -0.16 25.62 6.88
N GLY A 134 -0.85 24.49 7.04
CA GLY A 134 -2.31 24.41 6.94
C GLY A 134 -2.82 24.71 5.53
N SER A 135 -1.97 24.55 4.51
CA SER A 135 -2.23 24.89 3.12
C SER A 135 -2.76 23.72 2.30
N VAL A 136 -3.16 22.61 2.95
CA VAL A 136 -3.71 21.44 2.26
C VAL A 136 -4.76 20.72 3.10
N THR A 137 -5.78 20.18 2.45
CA THR A 137 -6.68 19.19 3.03
C THR A 137 -6.28 17.79 2.57
N LEU A 138 -6.08 16.89 3.53
CA LEU A 138 -5.64 15.53 3.27
C LEU A 138 -6.83 14.56 3.27
N LEU A 139 -6.97 13.78 2.20
CA LEU A 139 -8.03 12.78 2.04
C LEU A 139 -7.45 11.37 2.02
N ASP A 140 -7.97 10.50 2.88
CA ASP A 140 -7.77 9.06 2.82
C ASP A 140 -8.97 8.42 2.10
N VAL A 141 -8.71 7.81 0.94
CA VAL A 141 -9.78 7.20 0.12
C VAL A 141 -9.89 5.69 0.32
N ARG A 142 -9.20 5.13 1.31
CA ARG A 142 -9.30 3.72 1.69
C ARG A 142 -10.61 3.43 2.43
N PRO A 143 -11.04 2.16 2.48
CA PRO A 143 -12.16 1.74 3.30
C PRO A 143 -12.00 2.14 4.78
N PRO A 144 -13.10 2.42 5.50
CA PRO A 144 -13.05 2.91 6.88
C PRO A 144 -12.32 1.98 7.85
N GLU A 145 -12.38 0.66 7.62
CA GLU A 145 -11.67 -0.33 8.43
C GLU A 145 -10.14 -0.27 8.28
N GLU A 146 -9.63 0.24 7.16
CA GLU A 146 -8.20 0.51 6.97
C GLU A 146 -7.80 1.82 7.62
N PHE A 147 -8.64 2.85 7.46
CA PHE A 147 -8.43 4.14 8.10
C PHE A 147 -8.36 4.01 9.63
N ALA A 148 -9.29 3.27 10.24
CA ALA A 148 -9.32 3.05 11.69
C ALA A 148 -8.14 2.24 12.25
N GLN A 149 -7.48 1.42 11.41
CA GLN A 149 -6.25 0.71 11.81
C GLN A 149 -5.00 1.58 11.70
N GLY A 150 -5.09 2.64 10.90
CA GLY A 150 -4.25 3.81 11.02
C GLY A 150 -4.20 4.62 9.74
N HIS A 151 -3.93 5.91 9.88
CA HIS A 151 -3.99 6.89 8.80
C HIS A 151 -2.98 8.02 9.02
N LEU A 152 -2.80 8.87 8.00
CA LEU A 152 -1.97 10.07 8.12
C LEU A 152 -2.68 11.09 9.05
N PRO A 153 -1.93 11.83 9.89
CA PRO A 153 -2.52 12.76 10.84
C PRO A 153 -3.39 13.84 10.18
N GLY A 154 -4.59 14.05 10.73
CA GLY A 154 -5.53 15.05 10.23
C GLY A 154 -6.19 14.69 8.89
N ALA A 155 -6.01 13.47 8.39
CA ALA A 155 -6.68 13.01 7.18
C ALA A 155 -8.19 12.86 7.38
N LEU A 156 -8.98 13.22 6.38
CA LEU A 156 -10.40 12.94 6.33
C LEU A 156 -10.63 11.65 5.55
N ASN A 157 -11.33 10.68 6.13
CA ASN A 157 -11.70 9.47 5.40
C ASN A 157 -12.89 9.73 4.47
N VAL A 158 -12.65 9.66 3.16
CA VAL A 158 -13.68 9.86 2.12
C VAL A 158 -13.50 8.77 1.07
N THR A 159 -14.28 7.70 1.19
CA THR A 159 -14.25 6.59 0.23
C THR A 159 -14.79 7.02 -1.14
N LEU A 160 -14.41 6.29 -2.21
CA LEU A 160 -14.81 6.65 -3.58
C LEU A 160 -16.34 6.69 -3.81
N ASP A 161 -17.08 5.83 -3.14
CA ASP A 161 -18.54 5.77 -3.20
C ASP A 161 -19.21 6.94 -2.49
N HIS A 162 -18.55 7.53 -1.49
CA HIS A 162 -19.04 8.71 -0.76
C HIS A 162 -18.48 10.03 -1.30
N LEU A 163 -17.43 9.99 -2.11
CA LEU A 163 -16.74 11.18 -2.61
C LEU A 163 -17.69 12.16 -3.30
N ASP A 164 -18.57 11.66 -4.17
CA ASP A 164 -19.50 12.48 -4.95
C ASP A 164 -20.49 13.26 -4.06
N ALA A 165 -20.87 12.69 -2.91
CA ALA A 165 -21.75 13.35 -1.94
C ALA A 165 -21.04 14.43 -1.12
N MET A 166 -19.71 14.38 -1.03
CA MET A 166 -18.91 15.31 -0.22
C MET A 166 -18.29 16.45 -1.03
N LEU A 167 -18.44 16.44 -2.36
CA LEU A 167 -17.79 17.40 -3.27
C LEU A 167 -18.03 18.86 -2.90
N ASP A 168 -19.27 19.24 -2.57
CA ASP A 168 -19.60 20.64 -2.24
C ASP A 168 -18.91 21.10 -0.95
N SER A 169 -18.81 20.21 0.04
CA SER A 169 -18.08 20.49 1.29
C SER A 169 -16.56 20.52 1.07
N LEU A 170 -16.05 19.77 0.11
CA LEU A 170 -14.62 19.70 -0.22
C LEU A 170 -14.19 20.87 -1.10
N ALA A 171 -15.07 21.40 -1.97
CA ALA A 171 -14.77 22.56 -2.81
C ALA A 171 -14.42 23.81 -1.98
N ALA A 172 -14.97 23.94 -0.76
CA ALA A 172 -14.62 24.99 0.18
C ALA A 172 -13.23 24.82 0.82
N ARG A 173 -12.57 23.68 0.62
CA ARG A 173 -11.29 23.29 1.22
C ARG A 173 -10.30 23.04 0.10
N SER A 174 -9.39 23.97 -0.16
CA SER A 174 -8.44 23.82 -1.28
C SER A 174 -7.09 24.42 -0.93
N PRO A 175 -5.98 23.78 -1.37
CA PRO A 175 -5.89 22.57 -2.22
C PRO A 175 -6.03 21.22 -1.48
N ILE A 176 -6.34 20.14 -2.23
CA ILE A 176 -6.53 18.77 -1.71
C ILE A 176 -5.38 17.83 -2.10
N VAL A 177 -4.93 17.00 -1.17
CA VAL A 177 -4.07 15.84 -1.47
C VAL A 177 -4.80 14.56 -1.07
N ALA A 178 -4.96 13.61 -2.00
CA ALA A 178 -5.56 12.30 -1.74
C ALA A 178 -4.50 11.19 -1.70
N TYR A 179 -4.62 10.24 -0.78
CA TYR A 179 -3.74 9.07 -0.70
C TYR A 179 -4.53 7.77 -0.51
N CYS A 180 -3.86 6.64 -0.76
CA CYS A 180 -4.42 5.31 -0.62
C CYS A 180 -3.35 4.33 -0.08
N ARG A 181 -3.38 3.07 -0.53
CA ARG A 181 -2.58 1.94 -0.06
C ARG A 181 -1.13 1.96 -0.53
N GLY A 182 -0.83 2.65 -1.63
CA GLY A 182 0.48 2.62 -2.27
C GLY A 182 0.43 3.15 -3.71
N PRO A 183 1.56 3.10 -4.43
CA PRO A 183 1.69 3.67 -5.77
C PRO A 183 0.77 3.01 -6.81
N TYR A 184 0.44 1.72 -6.65
CA TYR A 184 -0.44 0.99 -7.56
C TYR A 184 -1.93 1.02 -7.16
N CYS A 185 -2.30 1.77 -6.11
CA CYS A 185 -3.71 1.85 -5.73
C CYS A 185 -4.52 2.72 -6.71
N VAL A 186 -5.54 2.11 -7.32
CA VAL A 186 -6.51 2.76 -8.21
C VAL A 186 -7.32 3.86 -7.53
N LEU A 187 -7.66 3.69 -6.25
CA LEU A 187 -8.63 4.55 -5.58
C LEU A 187 -8.20 6.02 -5.55
N SER A 188 -6.93 6.31 -5.26
CA SER A 188 -6.45 7.69 -5.22
C SER A 188 -6.39 8.35 -6.60
N PHE A 189 -6.21 7.57 -7.68
CA PHE A 189 -6.29 8.11 -9.04
C PHE A 189 -7.73 8.48 -9.41
N GLU A 190 -8.68 7.60 -9.12
CA GLU A 190 -10.09 7.88 -9.39
C GLU A 190 -10.61 9.05 -8.56
N ALA A 191 -10.19 9.16 -7.29
CA ALA A 191 -10.59 10.25 -6.42
C ALA A 191 -10.13 11.60 -6.96
N VAL A 192 -8.85 11.72 -7.32
CA VAL A 192 -8.29 12.95 -7.89
C VAL A 192 -8.95 13.28 -9.23
N ALA A 193 -9.19 12.29 -10.08
CA ALA A 193 -9.90 12.50 -11.35
C ALA A 193 -11.31 13.06 -11.13
N ARG A 194 -12.09 12.50 -10.20
CA ARG A 194 -13.45 12.97 -9.87
C ARG A 194 -13.46 14.36 -9.23
N LEU A 195 -12.50 14.67 -8.36
CA LEU A 195 -12.36 16.00 -7.77
C LEU A 195 -12.10 17.05 -8.87
N ARG A 196 -11.20 16.75 -9.80
CA ARG A 196 -10.83 17.68 -10.87
C ARG A 196 -11.91 17.89 -11.92
N THR A 197 -12.74 16.88 -12.23
CA THR A 197 -13.89 17.10 -13.14
C THR A 197 -14.90 18.11 -12.59
N ARG A 198 -14.83 18.41 -11.30
CA ARG A 198 -15.62 19.45 -10.61
C ARG A 198 -14.84 20.75 -10.37
N GLY A 199 -13.65 20.88 -10.95
CA GLY A 199 -12.80 22.07 -10.83
C GLY A 199 -12.05 22.18 -9.50
N ILE A 200 -12.02 21.13 -8.68
CA ILE A 200 -11.29 21.14 -7.40
C ILE A 200 -9.81 20.85 -7.66
N GLU A 201 -8.93 21.69 -7.09
CA GLU A 201 -7.49 21.47 -7.15
C GLU A 201 -7.11 20.28 -6.25
N ALA A 202 -6.85 19.15 -6.88
CA ALA A 202 -6.50 17.91 -6.20
C ALA A 202 -5.23 17.30 -6.78
N MET A 203 -4.35 16.82 -5.93
CA MET A 203 -3.20 16.00 -6.27
C MET A 203 -3.23 14.70 -5.48
N ARG A 204 -2.44 13.74 -5.90
CA ARG A 204 -2.25 12.49 -5.17
C ARG A 204 -0.92 12.50 -4.44
N LEU A 205 -0.85 11.81 -3.31
CA LEU A 205 0.43 11.45 -2.70
C LEU A 205 1.13 10.41 -3.59
N GLU A 206 2.42 10.57 -3.79
CA GLU A 206 3.25 9.63 -4.57
C GLU A 206 3.26 8.23 -3.94
N GLU A 207 3.39 8.20 -2.62
CA GLU A 207 3.41 7.00 -1.78
C GLU A 207 2.01 6.69 -1.20
N GLY A 208 1.90 5.58 -0.47
CA GLY A 208 0.72 5.24 0.33
C GLY A 208 0.95 5.37 1.82
N TYR A 209 -0.07 4.95 2.57
CA TYR A 209 0.00 4.83 4.02
C TYR A 209 1.14 3.92 4.52
N PRO A 210 1.41 2.73 3.95
CA PRO A 210 2.49 1.88 4.44
C PRO A 210 3.87 2.51 4.33
N GLU A 211 4.18 3.18 3.21
CA GLU A 211 5.47 3.85 3.03
C GLU A 211 5.64 5.04 3.98
N TRP A 212 4.55 5.79 4.22
CA TRP A 212 4.55 6.87 5.21
C TRP A 212 4.89 6.34 6.60
N ARG A 213 4.23 5.25 7.03
CA ARG A 213 4.48 4.61 8.32
C ARG A 213 5.88 3.99 8.40
N ALA A 214 6.32 3.30 7.34
CA ALA A 214 7.65 2.70 7.24
C ALA A 214 8.78 3.74 7.32
N ALA A 215 8.51 4.99 6.89
CA ALA A 215 9.43 6.11 7.04
C ALA A 215 9.53 6.68 8.47
N GLY A 216 8.80 6.09 9.43
CA GLY A 216 8.81 6.52 10.83
C GLY A 216 8.04 7.82 11.07
N LEU A 217 7.16 8.21 10.15
CA LEU A 217 6.34 9.41 10.32
C LEU A 217 5.13 9.14 11.23
N PRO A 218 4.59 10.20 11.88
CA PRO A 218 3.44 10.05 12.76
C PRO A 218 2.21 9.52 12.02
N VAL A 219 1.40 8.73 12.71
CA VAL A 219 0.12 8.18 12.25
C VAL A 219 -0.93 8.34 13.36
N GLU A 220 -2.20 8.38 12.97
CA GLU A 220 -3.37 8.37 13.85
C GLU A 220 -4.15 7.06 13.69
N THR A 221 -5.01 6.72 14.65
CA THR A 221 -5.91 5.54 14.65
C THR A 221 -7.27 5.92 15.19
#